data_AF-A0AAQ3U2J8-F1
#
_entry.id   AF-A0AAQ3U2J8-F1
#
_cell.length_a   1.000
_cell.length_b   1.000
_cell.length_c   1.000
_cell.angle_alpha   90.00
_cell.angle_beta   90.00
_cell.angle_gamma   90.00
#
_symmetry.space_group_name_H-M   'P 1'
#
loop_
_entity.id
_entity.type
_entity.pdbx_description
1 polymer ?
#
loop_
_entity_poly.entity_id
_entity_poly.type
_entity_poly.pdbx_seq_one_letter_code
_entity_poly.pdbx_strand_id
1 'polypeptide(L)'
;MTQAQRTCIACREAEREGGVVISCLDCFTEGDNICLFVYSVPRWFRNMWLIGTPTQHTCLVEAEDPPETVLRRANNLLANHGGFSADSYDLVTNNCQHFAIYCKTGRKLTRFD
;
A
#
# COMPACT_ATOMS: atom_id res chain seq x y z
N MET A 1 -26.99 -8.07 -11.45
CA MET A 1 -27.64 -6.87 -10.90
C MET A 1 -26.61 -6.16 -10.05
N THR A 2 -25.99 -5.11 -10.59
CA THR A 2 -24.87 -4.39 -9.95
C THR A 2 -25.42 -3.51 -8.84
N GLN A 3 -25.23 -3.92 -7.59
CA GLN A 3 -25.56 -3.08 -6.45
C GLN A 3 -24.53 -1.94 -6.45
N ALA A 4 -24.99 -0.70 -6.65
CA ALA A 4 -24.15 0.47 -6.43
C ALA A 4 -23.72 0.45 -4.96
N GLN A 5 -22.47 0.07 -4.70
CA GLN A 5 -21.94 -0.03 -3.36
C GLN A 5 -21.89 1.39 -2.77
N ARG A 6 -22.65 1.61 -1.69
CA ARG A 6 -22.71 2.92 -1.02
C ARG A 6 -21.38 3.15 -0.31
N THR A 7 -20.53 4.01 -0.86
CA THR A 7 -19.41 4.57 -0.08
C THR A 7 -19.98 5.32 1.11
N CYS A 8 -19.46 5.05 2.31
CA CYS A 8 -19.90 5.76 3.51
C CYS A 8 -19.45 7.23 3.45
N ILE A 9 -20.20 8.13 4.12
CA ILE A 9 -19.97 9.58 4.04
C ILE A 9 -18.52 9.93 4.43
N ALA A 10 -18.01 9.33 5.52
CA ALA A 10 -16.66 9.58 5.99
C ALA A 10 -15.58 9.18 4.98
N CYS A 11 -15.71 8.03 4.31
CA CYS A 11 -14.75 7.61 3.28
C CYS A 11 -14.81 8.53 2.06
N ARG A 12 -16.01 8.92 1.64
CA ARG A 12 -16.21 9.86 0.52
C ARG A 12 -15.63 11.25 0.81
N GLU A 13 -15.69 11.71 2.05
CA GLU A 13 -15.06 12.98 2.46
C GLU A 13 -13.54 12.86 2.45
N ALA A 14 -12.99 11.79 3.03
CA ALA A 14 -11.54 11.54 3.01
C ALA A 14 -10.97 11.44 1.59
N GLU A 15 -11.64 10.75 0.67
CA GLU A 15 -11.22 10.64 -0.74
C GLU A 15 -11.09 12.00 -1.45
N ARG A 16 -11.88 13.00 -1.07
CA ARG A 16 -11.82 14.34 -1.66
C ARG A 16 -10.60 15.14 -1.22
N GLU A 17 -10.02 14.81 -0.07
CA GLU A 17 -8.81 15.45 0.43
C GLU A 17 -7.56 15.04 -0.38
N GLY A 18 -7.60 13.84 -0.97
CA GLY A 18 -6.51 13.30 -1.77
C GLY A 18 -5.27 12.92 -0.95
N GLY A 19 -4.24 12.42 -1.62
CA GLY A 19 -3.00 11.99 -0.95
C GLY A 19 -3.17 10.69 -0.15
N VAL A 20 -2.76 10.70 1.12
CA VAL A 20 -2.95 9.57 2.04
C VAL A 20 -4.26 9.77 2.76
N VAL A 21 -5.17 8.81 2.60
CA VAL A 21 -6.54 8.87 3.15
C VAL A 21 -6.83 7.66 4.03
N ILE A 22 -7.77 7.80 4.95
CA ILE A 22 -8.28 6.70 5.77
C ILE A 22 -9.65 6.26 5.26
N SER A 23 -9.88 4.96 5.15
CA SER A 23 -11.16 4.38 4.74
C SER A 23 -11.51 3.16 5.60
N CYS A 24 -12.78 2.79 5.63
CA CYS A 24 -13.20 1.51 6.18
C CYS A 24 -12.93 0.38 5.18
N LEU A 25 -12.83 -0.85 5.70
CA LEU A 25 -12.48 -2.01 4.89
C LEU A 25 -13.53 -2.31 3.81
N ASP A 26 -14.81 -2.13 4.10
CA ASP A 26 -15.90 -2.39 3.15
C ASP A 26 -15.90 -1.42 1.96
N CYS A 27 -15.51 -0.15 2.20
CA CYS A 27 -15.35 0.83 1.12
C CYS A 27 -14.06 0.59 0.35
N PHE A 28 -12.97 0.20 1.02
CA PHE A 28 -11.69 -0.12 0.36
C PHE A 28 -11.77 -1.34 -0.55
N THR A 29 -12.49 -2.38 -0.12
CA THR A 29 -12.58 -3.63 -0.88
C THR A 29 -13.55 -3.55 -2.03
N GLU A 30 -14.57 -2.69 -1.98
CA GLU A 30 -15.62 -2.58 -3.01
C GLU A 30 -16.29 -3.95 -3.35
N GLY A 31 -16.25 -4.90 -2.42
CA GLY A 31 -16.76 -6.26 -2.62
C GLY A 31 -15.76 -7.26 -3.22
N ASP A 32 -14.53 -6.84 -3.51
CA ASP A 32 -13.43 -7.69 -3.93
C ASP A 32 -12.71 -8.37 -2.75
N ASN A 33 -11.92 -9.40 -3.07
CA ASN A 33 -11.11 -10.13 -2.09
C ASN A 33 -9.81 -9.40 -1.75
N ILE A 34 -9.40 -9.47 -0.49
CA ILE A 34 -8.10 -8.98 -0.03
C ILE A 34 -7.06 -10.08 -0.22
N CYS A 35 -6.00 -9.78 -0.96
CA CYS A 35 -4.83 -10.65 -1.08
C CYS A 35 -3.76 -10.23 -0.06
N LEU A 36 -3.09 -11.22 0.52
CA LEU A 36 -1.95 -10.97 1.41
C LEU A 36 -0.67 -10.74 0.61
N PHE A 37 0.09 -9.74 1.04
CA PHE A 37 1.46 -9.51 0.58
C PHE A 37 2.42 -10.16 1.58
N VAL A 38 3.35 -10.98 1.10
CA VAL A 38 4.23 -11.79 1.96
C VAL A 38 5.59 -11.12 2.16
N TYR A 39 5.97 -10.89 3.41
CA TYR A 39 7.28 -10.33 3.79
C TYR A 39 8.25 -11.45 4.20
N SER A 40 9.55 -11.11 4.33
CA SER A 40 10.59 -12.04 4.78
C SER A 40 10.75 -13.29 3.91
N VAL A 41 10.43 -13.23 2.62
CA VAL A 41 10.63 -14.40 1.74
C VAL A 41 12.10 -14.58 1.38
N PRO A 42 12.58 -15.83 1.19
CA PRO A 42 13.93 -16.05 0.68
C PRO A 42 14.13 -15.42 -0.70
N ARG A 43 15.33 -14.89 -0.98
CA ARG A 43 15.64 -14.22 -2.25
C ARG A 43 15.43 -15.13 -3.47
N TRP A 44 15.75 -16.42 -3.35
CA TRP A 44 15.50 -17.40 -4.42
C TRP A 44 14.01 -17.57 -4.72
N PHE A 45 13.14 -17.51 -3.71
CA PHE A 45 11.70 -17.62 -3.87
C PHE A 45 11.15 -16.40 -4.63
N ARG A 46 11.54 -15.19 -4.21
CA ARG A 46 11.19 -13.95 -4.92
C ARG A 46 11.64 -13.99 -6.39
N ASN A 47 12.88 -14.40 -6.65
CA ASN A 47 13.41 -14.48 -8.00
C ASN A 47 12.64 -15.49 -8.88
N MET A 48 12.26 -16.64 -8.31
CA MET A 48 11.43 -17.63 -9.00
C MET A 48 10.04 -17.07 -9.33
N TRP A 49 9.43 -16.36 -8.38
CA TRP A 49 8.12 -15.72 -8.57
C TRP A 49 8.14 -14.67 -9.70
N LEU A 50 9.19 -13.85 -9.77
CA LEU A 50 9.35 -12.84 -10.83
C LEU A 50 9.49 -13.42 -12.24
N ILE A 51 9.95 -14.68 -12.39
CA ILE A 51 10.01 -15.34 -13.70
C ILE A 51 8.60 -15.63 -14.23
N GLY A 52 7.68 -16.03 -13.35
CA GLY A 52 6.30 -16.35 -13.72
C GLY A 52 5.38 -15.14 -13.82
N THR A 53 5.60 -14.13 -12.97
CA THR A 53 4.77 -12.92 -12.90
C THR A 53 5.65 -11.67 -12.72
N PRO A 54 6.38 -11.22 -13.75
CA PRO A 54 7.36 -10.14 -13.65
C PRO A 54 6.74 -8.77 -13.30
N THR A 55 5.43 -8.62 -13.50
CA THR A 55 4.71 -7.36 -13.26
C THR A 55 4.10 -7.25 -11.87
N GLN A 56 4.05 -8.33 -11.08
CA GLN A 56 3.35 -8.36 -9.80
C GLN A 56 4.28 -8.75 -8.65
N HIS A 57 4.71 -7.75 -7.89
CA HIS A 57 5.37 -7.96 -6.62
C HIS A 57 4.28 -8.31 -5.60
N THR A 58 4.13 -9.58 -5.26
CA THR A 58 3.23 -10.06 -4.19
C THR A 58 4.00 -10.44 -2.93
N CYS A 59 5.32 -10.36 -2.98
CA CYS A 59 6.21 -10.65 -1.86
C CYS A 59 7.45 -9.77 -1.85
N LEU A 60 8.10 -9.72 -0.69
CA LEU A 60 9.32 -8.95 -0.44
C LEU A 60 10.27 -9.72 0.47
N VAL A 61 11.59 -9.55 0.24
CA VAL A 61 12.63 -10.25 1.02
C VAL A 61 12.81 -9.59 2.38
N GLU A 62 12.61 -8.28 2.43
CA GLU A 62 12.68 -7.45 3.61
C GLU A 62 11.61 -7.86 4.62
N ALA A 63 11.97 -7.83 5.89
CA ALA A 63 11.04 -8.05 6.98
C ALA A 63 10.12 -6.86 7.18
N GLU A 64 8.91 -7.14 7.63
CA GLU A 64 8.01 -6.12 8.13
C GLU A 64 8.40 -5.67 9.54
N ASP A 65 8.14 -4.41 9.85
CA ASP A 65 8.23 -3.86 11.19
C ASP A 65 7.05 -4.33 12.05
N PRO A 66 7.18 -4.29 13.40
CA PRO A 66 6.07 -4.59 14.30
C PRO A 66 4.82 -3.72 14.02
N PRO A 67 3.61 -4.25 14.25
CA PRO A 67 2.35 -3.57 13.92
C PRO A 67 2.25 -2.14 14.48
N GLU A 68 2.75 -1.91 15.70
CA GLU A 68 2.73 -0.59 16.35
C GLU A 68 3.58 0.43 15.58
N THR A 69 4.73 -0.01 15.06
CA THR A 69 5.61 0.83 14.24
C THR A 69 4.96 1.15 12.90
N VAL A 70 4.33 0.16 12.27
CA VAL A 70 3.60 0.32 11.01
C VAL A 70 2.45 1.32 11.17
N LEU A 71 1.61 1.14 12.19
CA LEU A 71 0.46 2.01 12.47
C LEU A 71 0.92 3.43 12.79
N ARG A 72 1.94 3.60 13.63
CA ARG A 72 2.51 4.92 13.93
C ARG A 72 2.99 5.62 12.67
N ARG A 73 3.70 4.92 11.78
CA ARG A 73 4.20 5.48 10.53
C ARG A 73 3.07 5.90 9.60
N ALA A 74 2.08 5.03 9.39
CA ALA A 74 0.92 5.33 8.54
C ALA A 74 0.11 6.53 9.07
N ASN A 75 -0.16 6.56 10.38
CA ASN A 75 -0.89 7.65 11.01
C ASN A 75 -0.14 9.00 10.95
N ASN A 76 1.19 8.98 11.07
CA ASN A 76 1.99 10.19 10.90
C ASN A 76 1.92 10.73 9.47
N LEU A 77 1.93 9.85 8.46
CA LEU A 77 1.80 10.27 7.05
C LEU A 77 0.40 10.79 6.73
N LEU A 78 -0.63 10.18 7.31
CA LEU A 78 -2.02 10.64 7.23
C LEU A 78 -2.16 12.05 7.83
N ALA A 79 -1.65 12.27 9.05
CA ALA A 79 -1.74 13.55 9.75
C ALA A 79 -0.96 14.69 9.05
N ASN A 80 0.13 14.37 8.36
CA ASN A 80 0.95 15.33 7.64
C ASN A 80 0.46 15.58 6.19
N HIS A 81 -0.83 15.35 5.92
CA HIS A 81 -1.46 15.52 4.60
C HIS A 81 -0.76 14.78 3.46
N GLY A 82 -0.29 13.56 3.71
CA GLY A 82 0.27 12.71 2.65
C GLY A 82 1.70 13.03 2.22
N GLY A 83 2.52 13.64 3.08
CA GLY A 83 3.95 13.94 2.85
C GLY A 83 4.88 12.71 2.71
N PHE A 84 4.40 11.62 2.09
CA PHE A 84 5.19 10.42 1.81
C PHE A 84 6.38 10.72 0.87
N SER A 85 6.17 11.56 -0.13
CA SER A 85 7.18 12.01 -1.08
C SER A 85 7.14 13.53 -1.26
N ALA A 86 8.30 14.12 -1.55
CA ALA A 86 8.37 15.50 -2.03
C ALA A 86 7.91 15.60 -3.49
N ASP A 87 8.06 14.51 -4.24
CA ASP A 87 7.64 14.38 -5.63
C ASP A 87 6.15 14.03 -5.73
N SER A 88 5.52 14.36 -6.86
CA SER A 88 4.13 13.99 -7.12
C SER A 88 3.96 12.47 -7.22
N TYR A 89 2.73 12.00 -7.01
CA TYR A 89 2.37 10.60 -7.22
C TYR A 89 2.73 10.15 -8.65
N ASP A 90 3.43 9.02 -8.77
CA ASP A 90 3.86 8.44 -10.05
C ASP A 90 3.51 6.95 -10.07
N LEU A 91 2.83 6.51 -11.13
CA LEU A 91 2.32 5.14 -11.25
C LEU A 91 3.42 4.07 -11.24
N VAL A 92 4.66 4.43 -11.55
CA VAL A 92 5.79 3.52 -11.69
C VAL A 92 6.72 3.57 -10.48
N THR A 93 7.03 4.76 -9.96
CA THR A 93 8.10 4.96 -8.97
C THR A 93 7.64 5.53 -7.64
N ASN A 94 6.40 6.00 -7.54
CA ASN A 94 5.87 6.64 -6.34
C ASN A 94 4.35 6.45 -6.24
N ASN A 95 3.95 5.18 -6.13
CA ASN A 95 2.55 4.75 -6.14
C ASN A 95 2.10 4.16 -4.79
N CYS A 96 0.85 3.67 -4.75
CA CYS A 96 0.27 3.03 -3.57
C CYS A 96 1.08 1.84 -3.03
N GLN A 97 1.76 1.07 -3.89
CA GLN A 97 2.60 -0.05 -3.47
C GLN A 97 3.86 0.44 -2.74
N HIS A 98 4.51 1.49 -3.24
CA HIS A 98 5.68 2.10 -2.59
C HIS A 98 5.32 2.66 -1.21
N PHE A 99 4.17 3.32 -1.12
CA PHE A 99 3.62 3.78 0.16
C PHE A 99 3.37 2.61 1.13
N ALA A 100 2.70 1.55 0.69
CA ALA A 100 2.40 0.40 1.52
C ALA A 100 3.68 -0.30 2.02
N ILE A 101 4.68 -0.47 1.16
CA ILE A 101 5.97 -1.07 1.54
C ILE A 101 6.71 -0.18 2.52
N TYR A 102 6.74 1.14 2.32
CA TYR A 102 7.33 2.06 3.28
C TYR A 102 6.63 2.01 4.63
N CYS A 103 5.30 1.99 4.64
CA CYS A 103 4.50 1.82 5.86
C CYS A 103 4.89 0.53 6.59
N LYS A 104 5.10 -0.57 5.87
CA LYS A 104 5.40 -1.89 6.45
C LYS A 104 6.87 -2.11 6.83
N THR A 105 7.83 -1.46 6.17
CA THR A 105 9.27 -1.78 6.31
C THR A 105 10.17 -0.59 6.68
N GLY A 106 9.64 0.63 6.59
CA GLY A 106 10.40 1.86 6.77
C GLY A 106 11.35 2.20 5.64
N ARG A 107 11.43 1.35 4.60
CA ARG A 107 12.29 1.54 3.45
C ARG A 107 11.49 2.15 2.30
N LYS A 108 12.03 3.20 1.69
CA LYS A 108 11.54 3.70 0.41
C LYS A 108 12.21 2.88 -0.67
N LEU A 109 11.46 1.98 -1.29
CA LEU A 109 11.95 1.30 -2.49
C LEU A 109 12.10 2.34 -3.59
N THR A 110 13.22 2.31 -4.27
CA THR A 110 13.42 3.02 -5.53
C THR A 110 13.23 2.04 -6.68
N ARG A 111 13.14 2.53 -7.92
CA ARG A 111 12.99 1.73 -9.15
C ARG A 111 14.04 0.59 -9.31
N PHE A 112 15.05 0.52 -8.45
CA PHE A 112 16.20 -0.37 -8.55
C PHE A 112 16.39 -1.33 -7.36
N ASP A 113 15.45 -1.39 -6.41
CA ASP A 113 15.53 -2.29 -5.23
C ASP A 113 14.82 -3.65 -5.43
#